data_AF-A0A9W6YL33-F1
#
_entry.id   AF-A0A9W6YL33-F1
#
_cell.length_a   1.000
_cell.length_b   1.000
_cell.length_c   1.000
_cell.angle_alpha   90.00
_cell.angle_beta   90.00
_cell.angle_gamma   90.00
#
_symmetry.space_group_name_H-M   'P 1'
#
loop_
_entity.id
_entity.type
_entity.pdbx_description
1 polymer ?
#
loop_
_entity_poly.entity_id
_entity_poly.type
_entity_poly.pdbx_seq_one_letter_code
_entity_poly.pdbx_strand_id
1 'polypeptide(L)'
;MELVKPITSDHDLIKLAKRIGVHLDDIFESNEIAKPLPKKCSYLVLLRPPNLDVGHWTAVYNGEYFDSMGEAAPTKYGVGRYNTKQYQGTYGDYCGPFCMIWLYSKQYRRPDVFENMKDLNLSIL
;
A
#
# COMPACT_ATOMS: atom_id res chain seq x y z
N MET A 1 20.07 -4.46 -10.75
CA MET A 1 18.73 -3.88 -10.55
C MET A 1 18.40 -4.02 -9.08
N GLU A 2 18.29 -2.93 -8.34
CA GLU A 2 17.83 -2.98 -6.95
C GLU A 2 16.33 -3.29 -6.95
N LEU A 3 15.92 -4.35 -6.25
CA LEU A 3 14.53 -4.79 -6.15
C LEU A 3 13.71 -3.91 -5.19
N VAL A 4 14.39 -3.19 -4.30
CA VAL A 4 13.81 -2.20 -3.39
C VAL A 4 14.52 -0.89 -3.68
N LYS A 5 13.74 0.11 -4.09
CA LYS A 5 14.23 1.45 -4.40
C LYS A 5 13.15 2.47 -4.02
N PRO A 6 13.51 3.74 -3.80
CA PRO A 6 12.53 4.81 -3.74
C PRO A 6 11.85 4.95 -5.12
N ILE A 7 10.60 5.42 -5.14
CA ILE A 7 9.79 5.64 -6.35
C ILE A 7 9.74 4.39 -7.24
N THR A 8 8.77 3.52 -6.97
CA THR A 8 8.57 2.26 -7.71
C THR A 8 7.50 2.40 -8.79
N SER A 9 7.74 1.79 -9.96
CA SER A 9 6.66 1.54 -10.93
C SER A 9 5.86 0.28 -10.56
N ASP A 10 4.73 0.06 -11.22
CA ASP A 10 3.98 -1.18 -11.18
C ASP A 10 4.85 -2.41 -11.52
N HIS A 11 5.68 -2.32 -12.58
CA HIS A 11 6.61 -3.39 -12.98
C HIS A 11 7.63 -3.74 -11.90
N ASP A 12 8.13 -2.74 -11.16
CA ASP A 12 9.03 -2.98 -10.04
C ASP A 12 8.32 -3.75 -8.92
N LEU A 13 7.09 -3.35 -8.59
CA LEU A 13 6.28 -3.98 -7.55
C LEU A 13 5.82 -5.39 -7.92
N ILE A 14 5.47 -5.64 -9.19
CA ILE A 14 5.14 -6.99 -9.69
C ILE A 14 6.36 -7.92 -9.55
N LYS A 15 7.56 -7.43 -9.90
CA LYS A 15 8.79 -8.22 -9.73
C LYS A 15 9.09 -8.50 -8.26
N LEU A 16 8.92 -7.50 -7.40
CA LEU A 16 9.12 -7.66 -5.97
C LEU A 16 8.10 -8.65 -5.38
N ALA A 17 6.82 -8.54 -5.73
CA ALA A 17 5.76 -9.45 -5.31
C ALA A 17 6.08 -10.91 -5.68
N LYS A 18 6.47 -11.17 -6.94
CA LYS A 18 6.92 -12.50 -7.40
C LYS A 18 8.12 -13.02 -6.60
N ARG A 19 9.07 -12.13 -6.25
CA ARG A 19 10.27 -12.52 -5.51
C ARG A 19 9.99 -12.94 -4.06
N ILE A 20 9.05 -12.26 -3.41
CA ILE A 20 8.70 -12.50 -2.00
C ILE A 20 7.47 -13.40 -1.82
N GLY A 21 6.88 -13.87 -2.92
CA GLY A 21 5.71 -14.77 -2.91
C GLY A 21 4.38 -14.08 -2.59
N VAL A 22 4.29 -12.76 -2.71
CA VAL A 22 3.02 -12.02 -2.55
C VAL A 22 2.17 -12.21 -3.80
N HIS A 23 0.92 -12.62 -3.60
CA HIS A 23 -0.11 -12.67 -4.63
C HIS A 23 -0.76 -11.29 -4.81
N LEU A 24 -0.96 -10.89 -6.06
CA LEU A 24 -1.73 -9.71 -6.46
C LEU A 24 -2.81 -10.18 -7.43
N ASP A 25 -4.06 -9.85 -7.12
CA ASP A 25 -5.19 -10.10 -8.03
C ASP A 25 -5.25 -9.04 -9.12
N ASP A 26 -4.94 -7.78 -8.80
CA ASP A 26 -4.89 -6.69 -9.77
C ASP A 26 -4.06 -5.49 -9.27
N ILE A 27 -3.77 -4.56 -10.18
CA ILE A 27 -3.16 -3.26 -9.90
C ILE A 27 -4.00 -2.18 -10.58
N PHE A 28 -4.40 -1.17 -9.84
CA PHE A 28 -5.25 -0.09 -10.33
C PHE A 28 -4.58 1.27 -10.22
N GLU A 29 -4.87 2.17 -11.16
CA GLU A 29 -4.96 3.58 -10.84
C GLU A 29 -6.29 3.86 -10.13
N SER A 30 -6.29 4.76 -9.14
CA SER A 30 -7.48 5.03 -8.32
C SER A 30 -8.73 5.38 -9.15
N ASN A 31 -8.55 6.11 -10.24
CA ASN A 31 -9.62 6.53 -11.15
C ASN A 31 -10.31 5.37 -11.89
N GLU A 32 -9.65 4.22 -12.04
CA GLU A 32 -10.22 3.01 -12.66
C GLU A 32 -11.25 2.32 -11.75
N ILE A 33 -11.18 2.58 -10.44
CA ILE A 33 -12.08 1.99 -9.45
C ILE A 33 -13.39 2.78 -9.41
N ALA A 34 -14.37 2.33 -10.20
CA ALA A 34 -15.72 2.91 -10.26
C ALA A 34 -16.74 2.22 -9.33
N LYS A 35 -16.41 1.05 -8.79
CA LYS A 35 -17.26 0.26 -7.89
C LYS A 35 -16.45 -0.26 -6.71
N PRO A 36 -17.09 -0.60 -5.57
CA PRO A 36 -16.40 -1.20 -4.43
C PRO A 36 -15.55 -2.41 -4.82
N LEU A 37 -14.36 -2.50 -4.24
CA LEU A 37 -13.44 -3.60 -4.49
C LEU A 37 -13.95 -4.91 -3.84
N PRO A 38 -13.79 -6.07 -4.50
CA PRO A 38 -14.07 -7.37 -3.90
C PRO A 38 -13.33 -7.59 -2.57
N LYS A 39 -14.03 -8.15 -1.58
CA LYS A 39 -13.53 -8.33 -0.21
C LYS A 39 -12.56 -9.50 0.02
N LYS A 40 -12.22 -10.29 -1.00
CA LYS A 40 -11.35 -11.49 -0.86
C LYS A 40 -10.21 -11.49 -1.88
N CYS A 41 -9.57 -10.34 -2.04
CA CYS A 41 -8.53 -10.11 -3.04
C CYS A 41 -7.42 -9.21 -2.47
N SER A 42 -6.32 -9.16 -3.21
CA SER A 42 -5.08 -8.43 -2.95
C SER A 42 -4.82 -7.46 -4.10
N TYR A 43 -4.80 -6.16 -3.81
CA TYR A 43 -4.62 -5.13 -4.83
C TYR A 43 -3.51 -4.16 -4.45
N LEU A 44 -2.84 -3.63 -5.47
CA LEU A 44 -2.14 -2.36 -5.37
C LEU A 44 -2.99 -1.27 -6.02
N VAL A 45 -2.98 -0.09 -5.42
CA VAL A 45 -3.72 1.06 -5.94
C VAL A 45 -2.80 2.27 -5.97
N LEU A 46 -2.65 2.89 -7.12
CA LEU A 46 -1.92 4.13 -7.29
C LEU A 46 -2.87 5.31 -7.12
N LEU A 47 -2.64 6.12 -6.09
CA LEU A 47 -3.28 7.42 -5.92
C LEU A 47 -2.46 8.47 -6.67
N ARG A 48 -2.89 8.79 -7.89
CA ARG A 48 -2.25 9.80 -8.74
C ARG A 48 -3.13 11.05 -8.81
N PRO A 49 -2.65 12.21 -8.34
CA PRO A 49 -3.35 13.47 -8.61
C PRO A 49 -3.40 13.77 -10.10
N PRO A 50 -4.43 14.48 -10.59
CA PRO A 50 -4.48 14.88 -11.99
C PRO A 50 -3.22 15.64 -12.40
N ASN A 51 -2.66 15.31 -13.57
CA ASN A 51 -1.49 15.96 -14.17
C ASN A 51 -0.15 15.77 -13.44
N LEU A 52 0.01 14.74 -12.60
CA LEU A 52 1.29 14.38 -11.99
C LEU A 52 1.80 13.00 -12.45
N ASP A 53 3.09 12.94 -12.79
CA ASP A 53 3.77 11.69 -13.20
C ASP A 53 4.13 10.78 -12.02
N VAL A 54 4.05 11.29 -10.80
CA VAL A 54 4.29 10.53 -9.56
C VAL A 54 2.99 10.48 -8.75
N GLY A 55 2.72 9.31 -8.19
CA GLY A 55 1.59 9.07 -7.29
C GLY A 55 2.03 8.36 -6.02
N HIS A 56 1.04 8.04 -5.20
CA HIS A 56 1.23 7.35 -3.93
C HIS A 56 0.65 5.94 -3.98
N TRP A 57 1.47 4.93 -3.72
CA TRP A 57 1.03 3.54 -3.69
C TRP A 57 0.36 3.20 -2.37
N THR A 58 -0.78 2.54 -2.47
CA THR A 58 -1.52 1.96 -1.34
C THR A 58 -1.90 0.52 -1.66
N ALA A 59 -2.30 -0.24 -0.64
CA ALA A 59 -2.64 -1.65 -0.82
C ALA A 59 -4.01 -1.97 -0.21
N VAL A 60 -4.67 -2.97 -0.78
CA VAL A 60 -5.90 -3.55 -0.24
C VAL A 60 -5.73 -5.05 -0.13
N TYR A 61 -6.12 -5.62 1.01
CA TYR A 61 -6.16 -7.07 1.19
C TYR A 61 -7.38 -7.47 2.01
N ASN A 62 -8.20 -8.35 1.45
CA ASN A 62 -9.38 -8.90 2.11
C ASN A 62 -10.33 -7.86 2.76
N GLY A 63 -10.51 -6.71 2.09
CA GLY A 63 -11.34 -5.62 2.59
C GLY A 63 -10.72 -4.81 3.74
N GLU A 64 -9.40 -4.91 3.93
CA GLU A 64 -8.58 -3.98 4.71
C GLU A 64 -7.71 -3.14 3.76
N TYR A 65 -7.46 -1.89 4.13
CA TYR A 65 -6.65 -0.94 3.38
C TYR A 65 -5.34 -0.66 4.11
N PHE A 66 -4.30 -0.37 3.34
CA PHE A 66 -3.04 0.07 3.87
C PHE A 66 -2.54 1.30 3.15
N ASP A 67 -2.19 2.30 3.95
CA ASP A 67 -1.44 3.46 3.53
C ASP A 67 -0.22 3.59 4.44
N SER A 68 0.98 3.64 3.87
CA SER A 68 2.21 3.86 4.62
C SER A 68 2.21 5.16 5.46
N MET A 69 1.35 6.12 5.12
CA MET A 69 1.15 7.37 5.85
C MET A 69 0.03 7.31 6.90
N GLY A 70 -0.73 6.21 6.98
CA GLY A 70 -1.81 6.03 7.96
C GLY A 70 -3.15 6.64 7.57
N GLU A 71 -3.32 7.04 6.31
CA GLU A 71 -4.54 7.67 5.79
C GLU A 71 -5.64 6.65 5.46
N ALA A 72 -6.89 7.09 5.57
CA ALA A 72 -8.05 6.27 5.25
C ALA A 72 -8.22 6.05 3.74
N ALA A 73 -8.86 4.94 3.37
CA ALA A 73 -9.20 4.66 1.99
C ALA A 73 -10.23 5.64 1.43
N PRO A 74 -10.15 6.02 0.13
CA PRO A 74 -11.28 6.61 -0.58
C PRO A 74 -12.56 5.78 -0.42
N THR A 75 -13.67 6.45 -0.07
CA THR A 75 -14.95 5.79 0.24
C THR A 75 -15.47 4.90 -0.89
N LYS A 76 -15.18 5.26 -2.15
CA LYS A 76 -15.52 4.49 -3.35
C LYS A 76 -14.95 3.07 -3.38
N TYR A 77 -13.88 2.79 -2.63
CA TYR A 77 -13.29 1.45 -2.55
C TYR A 77 -14.16 0.47 -1.74
N GLY A 78 -15.06 0.98 -0.90
CA GLY A 78 -15.90 0.14 -0.02
C GLY A 78 -15.10 -0.58 1.08
N VAL A 79 -13.98 0.00 1.50
CA VAL A 79 -13.08 -0.54 2.55
C VAL A 79 -13.17 0.37 3.78
N GLY A 80 -13.39 -0.23 4.95
CA GLY A 80 -13.56 0.53 6.22
C GLY A 80 -12.44 0.32 7.24
N ARG A 81 -11.67 -0.76 7.14
CA ARG A 81 -10.53 -1.05 8.04
C ARG A 81 -9.25 -0.58 7.40
N TYR A 82 -8.41 0.14 8.15
CA TYR A 82 -7.11 0.61 7.70
C TYR A 82 -6.13 0.77 8.89
N ASN A 83 -4.85 0.91 8.59
CA ASN A 83 -3.86 1.27 9.61
C ASN A 83 -3.87 2.78 9.87
N THR A 84 -3.87 3.18 11.14
CA THR A 84 -3.76 4.60 11.53
C THR A 84 -2.33 5.03 11.85
N LYS A 85 -1.41 4.07 11.98
CA LYS A 85 0.02 4.35 12.20
C LYS A 85 0.66 4.86 10.92
N GLN A 86 1.47 5.91 11.05
CA GLN A 86 2.31 6.42 9.97
C GLN A 86 3.68 5.72 10.02
N TYR A 87 3.97 4.87 9.04
CA TYR A 87 5.24 4.13 8.96
C TYR A 87 6.29 4.86 8.11
N GLN A 88 5.85 5.78 7.25
CA GLN A 88 6.70 6.56 6.37
C GLN A 88 6.43 8.05 6.56
N GLY A 89 7.49 8.86 6.56
CA GLY A 89 7.37 10.32 6.59
C GLY A 89 6.66 10.86 5.35
N THR A 90 6.03 12.03 5.48
CA THR A 90 5.25 12.68 4.41
C THR A 90 6.03 12.88 3.11
N TYR A 91 7.35 13.03 3.19
CA TYR A 91 8.26 13.21 2.05
C TYR A 91 9.09 11.96 1.71
N GLY A 92 8.74 10.80 2.28
CA GLY A 92 9.39 9.55 1.91
C GLY A 92 8.92 9.06 0.54
N ASP A 93 9.73 8.25 -0.12
CA ASP A 93 9.47 7.72 -1.47
C ASP A 93 9.28 6.20 -1.52
N TYR A 94 8.99 5.55 -0.37
CA TYR A 94 8.98 4.08 -0.23
C TYR A 94 7.58 3.48 -0.06
N CYS A 95 6.52 4.19 -0.46
CA CYS A 95 5.13 3.76 -0.20
C CYS A 95 4.82 2.41 -0.88
N GLY A 96 5.36 2.17 -2.08
CA GLY A 96 5.24 0.90 -2.79
C GLY A 96 5.90 -0.28 -2.04
N PRO A 97 7.19 -0.18 -1.65
CA PRO A 97 7.81 -1.18 -0.78
C PRO A 97 7.07 -1.43 0.53
N PHE A 98 6.55 -0.39 1.21
CA PHE A 98 5.72 -0.59 2.41
C PHE A 98 4.44 -1.38 2.12
N CYS A 99 3.79 -1.12 0.98
CA CYS A 99 2.65 -1.93 0.53
C CYS A 99 3.01 -3.40 0.36
N MET A 100 4.18 -3.71 -0.22
CA MET A 100 4.67 -5.08 -0.37
C MET A 100 4.92 -5.77 0.98
N ILE A 101 5.57 -5.06 1.91
CA ILE A 101 5.82 -5.58 3.25
C ILE A 101 4.49 -5.86 3.97
N TRP A 102 3.50 -4.97 3.83
CA TRP A 102 2.16 -5.15 4.41
C TRP A 102 1.42 -6.33 3.81
N LEU A 103 1.35 -6.45 2.49
CA LEU A 103 0.71 -7.58 1.82
C LEU A 103 1.38 -8.91 2.20
N TYR A 104 2.71 -8.94 2.26
CA TYR A 104 3.46 -10.10 2.74
C TYR A 104 3.05 -10.47 4.17
N SER A 105 3.04 -9.49 5.09
CA SER A 105 2.65 -9.71 6.48
C SER A 105 1.24 -10.32 6.61
N LYS A 106 0.29 -9.87 5.78
CA LYS A 106 -1.10 -10.33 5.81
C LYS A 106 -1.26 -11.72 5.20
N GLN A 107 -0.65 -11.98 4.06
CA GLN A 107 -0.77 -13.26 3.35
C GLN A 107 -0.05 -14.40 4.09
N TYR A 108 1.10 -14.12 4.72
CA TYR A 108 1.90 -15.10 5.45
C TYR A 108 1.64 -15.12 6.97
N ARG A 109 0.67 -14.34 7.46
CA ARG A 109 0.31 -14.23 8.89
C ARG A 109 1.51 -13.87 9.77
N ARG A 110 2.26 -12.85 9.35
CA ARG A 110 3.44 -12.28 10.00
C ARG A 110 3.19 -10.86 10.51
N PRO A 111 2.26 -10.66 11.47
CA PRO A 111 1.93 -9.32 11.99
C PRO A 111 3.11 -8.66 12.71
N ASP A 112 4.08 -9.44 13.18
CA ASP A 112 5.30 -9.02 13.86
C ASP A 112 6.14 -8.03 13.04
N VAL A 113 6.02 -8.08 11.71
CA VAL A 113 6.78 -7.22 10.78
C VAL A 113 6.55 -5.73 11.05
N PHE A 114 5.36 -5.32 11.48
CA PHE A 114 5.05 -3.92 11.78
C PHE A 114 4.98 -3.61 13.28
N GLU A 115 5.05 -4.62 14.15
CA GLU A 115 4.79 -4.47 15.59
C GLU A 115 5.74 -3.48 16.25
N ASN A 116 7.03 -3.57 15.89
CA ASN A 116 8.10 -2.74 16.46
C ASN A 116 8.41 -1.49 15.63
N MET A 117 7.66 -1.22 14.56
CA MET A 117 7.85 -0.01 13.78
C MET A 117 7.30 1.20 14.55
N LYS A 118 8.12 2.24 14.66
CA LYS A 118 7.75 3.50 15.32
C LYS A 118 6.64 4.17 14.51
N ASP A 119 5.61 4.62 15.21
CA ASP A 119 4.62 5.52 14.61
C ASP A 119 5.26 6.90 14.46
N LEU A 120 5.35 7.36 13.21
CA LEU A 120 5.89 8.66 12.84
C LEU A 120 4.87 9.77 12.96
N ASN A 121 3.62 9.44 13.28
CA ASN A 121 2.61 10.40 13.73
C ASN A 121 2.96 10.87 15.14
N LEU A 122 4.13 11.48 15.27
CA LEU A 122 4.53 12.22 16.44
C LEU A 122 3.73 13.51 16.36
N SER A 123 2.64 13.58 17.13
CA SER A 123 2.03 14.86 17.45
C SER A 123 3.16 15.81 17.84
N ILE A 124 3.32 16.90 17.08
CA ILE A 124 4.09 18.05 17.54
C ILE A 124 3.43 18.44 18.86
N LEU A 125 4.06 18.06 19.97
CA LEU A 125 3.78 18.61 21.29
C LEU A 125 4.35 20.03 21.34
#